data_AF-A0A150MIY6-F1
#
_entry.id   AF-A0A150MIY6-F1
#
_cell.length_a   1.000
_cell.length_b   1.000
_cell.length_c   1.000
_cell.angle_alpha   90.00
_cell.angle_beta   90.00
_cell.angle_gamma   90.00
#
_symmetry.space_group_name_H-M   'P 1'
#
loop_
_entity.id
_entity.type
_entity.pdbx_description
1 polymer ?
#
loop_
_entity_poly.entity_id
_entity_poly.type
_entity_poly.pdbx_seq_one_letter_code
_entity_poly.pdbx_strand_id
1 'polypeptide(L)' 'MLLNTGEVGVVSQVFPGFPLRPIVRVIKNPAGEELKSPYEIDLRKEMNITIVKAV' A
#
# COMPACT_ATOMS: atom_id res chain seq x y z
N MET A 1 5.40 0.49 -4.67
CA MET A 1 4.49 -0.66 -4.95
C MET A 1 3.15 -0.12 -5.43
N LEU A 2 2.55 -0.72 -6.45
CA LEU A 2 1.23 -0.34 -6.98
C LEU A 2 0.13 -1.19 -6.32
N LEU A 3 -0.92 -0.54 -5.85
CA LEU A 3 -2.12 -1.17 -5.32
C LEU A 3 -3.17 -1.35 -6.42
N ASN A 4 -4.11 -2.30 -6.24
CA ASN A 4 -5.23 -2.51 -7.17
C ASN A 4 -6.18 -1.30 -7.28
N THR A 5 -6.12 -0.37 -6.34
CA THR A 5 -6.80 0.93 -6.36
C THR A 5 -6.16 1.93 -7.34
N GLY A 6 -4.97 1.63 -7.88
CA GLY A 6 -4.17 2.54 -8.68
C GLY A 6 -3.21 3.41 -7.86
N GLU A 7 -3.34 3.41 -6.54
CA GLU A 7 -2.47 4.14 -5.62
C GLU A 7 -1.06 3.53 -5.56
N VAL A 8 -0.06 4.36 -5.28
CA VAL A 8 1.33 3.91 -5.08
C VAL A 8 1.74 4.14 -3.64
N GLY A 9 2.26 3.08 -3.02
CA GLY A 9 2.75 3.12 -1.65
C GLY A 9 4.10 2.45 -1.46
N VAL A 10 4.65 2.66 -0.28
CA VAL A 10 5.86 2.03 0.25
C VAL A 10 5.48 1.15 1.43
N VAL A 11 6.12 0.00 1.58
CA VAL A 11 5.88 -0.86 2.75
C VAL A 11 6.52 -0.21 3.97
N SER A 12 5.71 0.10 4.99
CA SER A 12 6.21 0.68 6.24
C SER A 12 6.44 -0.39 7.31
N GLN A 13 5.68 -1.50 7.28
CA GLN A 13 5.82 -2.58 8.22
C GLN A 13 5.44 -3.93 7.61
N VAL A 14 6.23 -4.97 7.91
CA VAL A 14 5.95 -6.36 7.54
C VAL A 14 5.74 -7.17 8.81
N PHE A 15 4.79 -8.10 8.80
CA PHE A 15 4.55 -9.01 9.93
C PHE A 15 5.11 -10.40 9.60
N PRO A 16 5.89 -11.04 10.48
CA PRO A 16 6.46 -12.36 10.22
C PRO A 16 5.43 -13.44 9.86
N GLY A 17 4.24 -13.40 10.47
CA GLY A 17 3.14 -14.33 10.17
C GLY A 17 2.32 -13.97 8.93
N PHE A 18 2.49 -12.77 8.37
CA PHE A 18 1.71 -12.26 7.25
C PHE A 18 2.57 -11.43 6.27
N PRO A 19 3.62 -12.03 5.66
CA PRO A 19 4.55 -11.29 4.79
C PRO A 19 3.86 -10.69 3.56
N LEU A 20 2.77 -11.31 3.09
CA LEU A 20 1.96 -10.84 1.96
C LEU A 20 0.92 -9.78 2.36
N ARG A 21 0.76 -9.49 3.65
CA ARG A 21 -0.18 -8.48 4.17
C ARG A 21 0.55 -7.47 5.07
N PRO A 22 1.44 -6.63 4.49
CA PRO A 22 2.11 -5.57 5.22
C PRO A 22 1.19 -4.37 5.51
N ILE A 23 1.70 -3.43 6.30
CA ILE A 23 1.21 -2.05 6.29
C ILE A 23 1.90 -1.31 5.14
N VAL A 24 1.11 -0.64 4.31
CA VAL A 24 1.58 0.16 3.19
C VAL A 24 1.26 1.62 3.45
N ARG A 25 2.29 2.48 3.38
CA ARG A 25 2.14 3.93 3.39
C ARG A 25 1.94 4.44 1.97
N VAL A 26 0.76 4.98 1.68
CA VAL A 26 0.42 5.53 0.37
C VAL A 26 1.06 6.91 0.23
N ILE A 27 1.78 7.10 -0.87
CA ILE A 27 2.51 8.33 -1.17
C ILE A 27 2.03 8.98 -2.47
N LYS A 28 1.36 8.23 -3.35
CA LYS A 28 0.75 8.78 -4.57
C LYS A 28 -0.67 8.27 -4.75
N ASN A 29 -1.54 9.15 -5.21
CA ASN A 29 -2.92 8.81 -5.58
C ASN A 29 -2.98 8.06 -6.93
N PRO A 30 -4.15 7.60 -7.38
CA PRO A 30 -4.30 6.93 -8.67
C PRO A 30 -3.96 7.79 -9.90
N ALA A 31 -4.01 9.12 -9.77
CA ALA A 31 -3.60 10.05 -10.83
C ALA A 31 -2.06 10.20 -10.92
N GLY A 32 -1.31 9.58 -10.00
CA GLY A 32 0.15 9.66 -9.94
C GLY A 32 0.67 10.89 -9.19
N GLU A 33 -0.21 11.70 -8.61
CA GLU A 33 0.16 12.89 -7.83
C GLU A 33 0.64 12.50 -6.44
N GLU A 34 1.67 13.19 -5.95
CA GLU A 34 2.16 12.98 -4.59
C GLU A 34 1.17 13.51 -3.55
N LEU A 35 0.90 12.69 -2.55
CA LEU A 35 0.04 13.05 -1.44
C LEU A 35 0.80 13.99 -0.49
N LYS A 36 0.25 15.19 -0.26
CA LYS A 36 0.78 16.13 0.74
C LYS A 36 0.79 15.55 2.16
N SER A 37 -0.13 14.63 2.44
CA SER A 37 -0.23 13.91 3.70
C SER A 37 -0.37 12.41 3.41
N PRO A 38 0.75 11.66 3.41
CA PRO A 38 0.72 10.20 3.32
C PRO A 38 -0.12 9.58 4.43
N TYR A 39 -0.79 8.46 4.13
CA TYR A 39 -1.54 7.66 5.11
C TYR A 39 -1.16 6.19 5.00
N GLU A 40 -1.50 5.43 6.04
CA GLU A 40 -1.18 4.01 6.13
C GLU A 40 -2.42 3.14 5.95
N ILE A 41 -2.25 2.05 5.22
CA ILE A 41 -3.25 1.02 5.01
C ILE A 41 -2.68 -0.29 5.56
N ASP A 42 -3.40 -0.91 6.50
CA ASP A 42 -3.08 -2.26 6.97
C ASP A 42 -3.78 -3.28 6.08
N LEU A 43 -3.02 -3.94 5.20
CA LEU A 43 -3.58 -4.90 4.24
C LEU A 43 -4.13 -6.17 4.91
N ARG A 44 -3.87 -6.40 6.21
CA ARG A 44 -4.52 -7.49 6.97
C ARG A 44 -5.98 -7.15 7.28
N LYS A 45 -6.30 -5.86 7.42
CA LYS A 45 -7.65 -5.36 7.70
C LYS A 45 -8.42 -5.13 6.39
N GLU A 46 -7.74 -4.59 5.38
CA GLU A 46 -8.33 -4.28 4.07
C GLU A 46 -8.12 -5.42 3.06
N MET A 47 -8.90 -6.50 3.17
CA MET A 47 -8.70 -7.70 2.33
C MET A 47 -8.92 -7.48 0.83
N ASN A 48 -9.74 -6.50 0.46
CA ASN A 48 -10.01 -6.08 -0.92
C ASN A 48 -8.87 -5.28 -1.55
N ILE A 49 -7.91 -4.81 -0.77
CA ILE A 49 -6.73 -4.09 -1.26
C ILE A 49 -5.57 -5.07 -1.42
N THR A 50 -4.95 -5.05 -2.60
CA THR A 50 -3.87 -5.97 -2.98
C THR A 50 -2.76 -5.23 -3.69
N ILE A 51 -1.52 -5.71 -3.53
CA ILE A 51 -0.36 -5.21 -4.25
C ILE A 51 -0.34 -5.92 -5.61
N VAL A 52 -0.46 -5.15 -6.70
CA VAL A 52 -0.50 -5.69 -8.07
C VAL A 52 0.86 -5.59 -8.79
N LYS A 53 1.75 -4.71 -8.32
CA LYS A 53 3.11 -4.59 -8.86
C LYS A 53 4.12 -4.20 -7.78
N ALA A 54 5.15 -5.01 -7.65
CA ALA A 54 6.40 -4.65 -6.97
C ALA A 54 7.39 -4.13 -8.02
N VAL A 55 8.11 -3.07 -7.68
CA VAL A 55 9.19 -2.45 -8.47
C VAL A 55 10.43 -2.37 -7.62
#